data_AF-A0A2V1P3T3-F1
#
_entry.id   AF-A0A2V1P3T3-F1
#
_cell.length_a   1.000
_cell.length_b   1.000
_cell.length_c   1.000
_cell.angle_alpha   90.00
_cell.angle_beta   90.00
_cell.angle_gamma   90.00
#
_symmetry.space_group_name_H-M   'P 1'
#
loop_
_entity.id
_entity.type
_entity.pdbx_description
1 polymer ?
#
loop_
_entity_poly.entity_id
_entity_poly.type
_entity_poly.pdbx_seq_one_letter_code
_entity_poly.pdbx_strand_id
1 'polypeptide(L)'
;MAELEHVTTITAGPHDIGLVALEIAWISGTPYLLTGSEIDGGLVSYAISTSGLTYTDHESQGPNSGTAGLSDIDVVDINGQPVLIPSGRADDNTALHVLDPAGAFDGFFLPDDAAGWLSGTEVATTASVLGTTFVITSQWGQPDLHVFSIGSDLKLDLTHSTSTSDTPAASDVTDLETITIGDRAFVFSLSGSDGTITTHWLGHLGDMRLMGVIGPDQGLWVSAPTALATAEVGDLGLLIVGAAGSNSLSVVSVGPYGETTVLSHYLDSRDTRFGGVQAVETFEIGNRSFVIAGGGDDGLSVFEILPGGALYHLDTIADQTDTTLMNLSAIAVAVLDGVAQIFASGSDEGVTQFALDLSDLSDSQIGSDQSDVISGDGGQNLLAGMAGDDTLSAGGGDDRLIDGSGQDTLFGGARADVFIFVADGEHDMIADFENGTDSIHLGEIPMLYGFDQLTLTPQGDGVHLAFGDETLLIMPDSGTLEVSDLTADDFIFGF
;
A
#
# COMPACT_ATOMS: atom_id res chain seq x y z
N MET A 1 9.52 9.19 -16.24
CA MET A 1 8.35 8.83 -15.40
C MET A 1 7.78 7.49 -15.82
N ALA A 2 7.47 6.65 -14.84
CA ALA A 2 6.75 5.40 -15.03
C ALA A 2 5.25 5.70 -15.22
N GLU A 3 4.62 5.07 -16.21
CA GLU A 3 3.21 5.26 -16.57
C GLU A 3 2.49 3.91 -16.51
N LEU A 4 1.24 3.90 -16.04
CA LEU A 4 0.39 2.72 -16.05
C LEU A 4 -0.05 2.39 -17.47
N GLU A 5 0.37 1.23 -17.97
CA GLU A 5 -0.03 0.73 -19.27
C GLU A 5 -1.12 -0.33 -19.15
N HIS A 6 -2.24 -0.15 -19.87
CA HIS A 6 -3.24 -1.21 -20.01
C HIS A 6 -2.68 -2.39 -20.80
N VAL A 7 -2.76 -3.59 -20.22
CA VAL A 7 -2.26 -4.84 -20.85
C VAL A 7 -3.41 -5.63 -21.46
N THR A 8 -4.40 -5.99 -20.66
CA THR A 8 -5.56 -6.77 -21.09
C THR A 8 -6.69 -6.66 -20.10
N THR A 9 -7.91 -6.98 -20.56
CA THR A 9 -9.09 -7.17 -19.71
C THR A 9 -9.72 -8.50 -20.04
N ILE A 10 -10.00 -9.31 -19.03
CA ILE A 10 -10.73 -10.58 -19.15
C ILE A 10 -12.15 -10.37 -18.66
N THR A 11 -13.16 -10.76 -19.43
CA THR A 11 -14.60 -10.48 -19.13
C THR A 11 -15.51 -11.67 -19.48
N ALA A 12 -14.99 -12.90 -19.41
CA ALA A 12 -15.70 -14.10 -19.91
C ALA A 12 -15.22 -15.42 -19.27
N GLY A 13 -14.54 -15.33 -18.12
CA GLY A 13 -14.18 -16.41 -17.24
C GLY A 13 -15.37 -16.86 -16.37
N PRO A 14 -15.20 -17.97 -15.63
CA PRO A 14 -16.17 -18.39 -14.63
C PRO A 14 -16.17 -17.40 -13.46
N HIS A 15 -17.35 -17.06 -12.91
CA HIS A 15 -17.48 -16.24 -11.68
C HIS A 15 -16.86 -14.83 -11.76
N ASP A 16 -16.88 -14.22 -12.95
CA ASP A 16 -16.27 -12.90 -13.21
C ASP A 16 -17.18 -11.72 -12.83
N ILE A 17 -18.39 -11.93 -12.28
CA ILE A 17 -19.29 -10.86 -11.89
C ILE A 17 -19.23 -10.63 -10.37
N GLY A 18 -19.10 -9.37 -9.96
CA GLY A 18 -19.05 -9.00 -8.54
C GLY A 18 -17.82 -9.55 -7.84
N LEU A 19 -16.66 -9.44 -8.50
CA LEU A 19 -15.37 -9.76 -7.90
C LEU A 19 -15.07 -8.74 -6.80
N VAL A 20 -14.78 -9.23 -5.60
CA VAL A 20 -14.50 -8.40 -4.42
C VAL A 20 -13.19 -8.74 -3.73
N ALA A 21 -12.53 -9.81 -4.16
CA ALA A 21 -11.28 -10.28 -3.58
C ALA A 21 -10.35 -10.74 -4.69
N LEU A 22 -9.12 -10.23 -4.67
CA LEU A 22 -8.03 -10.60 -5.57
C LEU A 22 -6.80 -10.87 -4.71
N GLU A 23 -6.08 -11.94 -4.98
CA GLU A 23 -4.89 -12.31 -4.19
C GLU A 23 -3.83 -12.98 -5.07
N ILE A 24 -2.55 -12.80 -4.75
CA ILE A 24 -1.44 -13.37 -5.50
C ILE A 24 -0.84 -14.58 -4.77
N ALA A 25 -0.92 -15.74 -5.40
CA ALA A 25 -0.24 -16.95 -4.92
C ALA A 25 1.03 -17.23 -5.74
N TRP A 26 2.18 -17.25 -5.07
CA TRP A 26 3.44 -17.70 -5.68
C TRP A 26 3.64 -19.20 -5.48
N ILE A 27 3.46 -19.99 -6.54
CA ILE A 27 3.50 -21.45 -6.49
C ILE A 27 4.67 -21.94 -7.34
N SER A 28 5.67 -22.54 -6.68
CA SER A 28 6.89 -23.02 -7.34
C SER A 28 7.59 -21.95 -8.21
N GLY A 29 7.54 -20.68 -7.78
CA GLY A 29 8.13 -19.54 -8.48
C GLY A 29 7.30 -19.02 -9.67
N THR A 30 6.08 -19.52 -9.86
CA THR A 30 5.13 -18.97 -10.84
C THR A 30 4.01 -18.23 -10.09
N PRO A 31 3.71 -16.97 -10.43
CA PRO A 31 2.62 -16.22 -9.82
C PRO A 31 1.27 -16.59 -10.43
N TYR A 32 0.26 -16.71 -9.58
CA TYR A 32 -1.13 -16.94 -9.94
C TYR A 32 -2.00 -15.87 -9.30
N LEU A 33 -2.93 -15.31 -10.08
CA LEU A 33 -4.00 -14.46 -9.58
C LEU A 33 -5.16 -15.37 -9.16
N LEU A 34 -5.59 -15.24 -7.92
CA LEU A 34 -6.78 -15.87 -7.40
C LEU A 34 -7.87 -14.80 -7.28
N THR A 35 -9.09 -15.15 -7.68
CA THR A 35 -10.23 -14.21 -7.66
C THR A 35 -11.41 -14.80 -6.90
N GLY A 36 -12.11 -13.97 -6.14
CA GLY A 36 -13.31 -14.33 -5.39
C GLY A 36 -14.50 -13.44 -5.73
N SER A 37 -15.66 -14.05 -5.96
CA SER A 37 -16.91 -13.35 -6.27
C SER A 37 -17.89 -13.35 -5.09
N GLU A 38 -18.43 -12.18 -4.76
CA GLU A 38 -19.56 -12.04 -3.83
C GLU A 38 -20.88 -12.48 -4.51
N ILE A 39 -21.07 -12.10 -5.77
CA ILE A 39 -22.37 -12.21 -6.46
C ILE A 39 -22.58 -13.59 -7.08
N ASP A 40 -21.63 -14.05 -7.89
CA ASP A 40 -21.71 -15.37 -8.54
C ASP A 40 -21.39 -16.49 -7.55
N GLY A 41 -20.49 -16.20 -6.60
CA GLY A 41 -19.91 -17.16 -5.68
C GLY A 41 -18.97 -18.14 -6.38
N GLY A 42 -17.80 -18.37 -5.81
CA GLY A 42 -16.77 -19.22 -6.41
C GLY A 42 -15.40 -18.58 -6.40
N LEU A 43 -14.41 -19.38 -6.76
CA LEU A 43 -13.01 -19.00 -6.85
C LEU A 43 -12.48 -19.30 -8.25
N VAL A 44 -11.53 -18.51 -8.72
CA VAL A 44 -10.85 -18.74 -10.00
C VAL A 44 -9.35 -18.56 -9.82
N SER A 45 -8.58 -19.35 -10.56
CA SER A 45 -7.12 -19.24 -10.64
C SER A 45 -6.69 -18.93 -12.07
N TYR A 46 -5.82 -17.94 -12.20
CA TYR A 46 -5.20 -17.53 -13.46
C TYR A 46 -3.68 -17.50 -13.32
N ALA A 47 -2.94 -18.18 -14.20
CA ALA A 47 -1.50 -18.00 -14.30
C ALA A 47 -1.18 -16.61 -14.86
N ILE A 48 -0.28 -15.89 -14.19
CA ILE A 48 0.10 -14.51 -14.56
C ILE A 48 1.29 -14.52 -15.54
N SER A 49 1.22 -13.64 -16.54
CA SER A 49 2.34 -13.28 -17.39
C SER A 49 2.36 -11.76 -17.64
N THR A 50 3.49 -11.23 -18.13
CA THR A 50 3.61 -9.82 -18.53
C THR A 50 2.72 -9.43 -19.72
N SER A 51 2.06 -10.40 -20.37
CA SER A 51 1.22 -10.18 -21.56
C SER A 51 -0.26 -10.49 -21.33
N GLY A 52 -0.63 -10.90 -20.12
CA GLY A 52 -2.00 -11.31 -19.82
C GLY A 52 -2.12 -12.43 -18.79
N LEU A 53 -3.36 -12.70 -18.43
CA LEU A 53 -3.80 -13.82 -17.60
C LEU A 53 -4.15 -15.05 -18.44
N THR A 54 -3.78 -16.23 -17.96
CA THR A 54 -4.20 -17.52 -18.53
C THR A 54 -5.04 -18.30 -17.54
N TYR A 55 -6.28 -18.61 -17.89
CA TYR A 55 -7.17 -19.43 -17.05
C TYR A 55 -6.54 -20.78 -16.71
N THR A 56 -6.53 -21.12 -15.41
CA THR A 56 -5.99 -22.37 -14.87
C THR A 56 -7.11 -23.29 -14.43
N ASP A 57 -7.90 -22.86 -13.44
CA ASP A 57 -8.95 -23.66 -12.83
C ASP A 57 -9.97 -22.78 -12.09
N HIS A 58 -11.10 -23.37 -11.67
CA HIS A 58 -12.08 -22.68 -10.82
C HIS A 58 -12.77 -23.65 -9.86
N GLU A 59 -13.17 -23.13 -8.69
CA GLU A 59 -14.07 -23.81 -7.77
C GLU A 59 -15.42 -23.10 -7.74
N SER A 60 -16.50 -23.86 -7.84
CA SER A 60 -17.86 -23.31 -7.85
C SER A 60 -18.48 -23.34 -6.46
N GLN A 61 -19.38 -22.40 -6.20
CA GLN A 61 -20.18 -22.44 -4.98
C GLN A 61 -20.90 -23.78 -4.79
N GLY A 62 -20.76 -24.31 -3.58
CA GLY A 62 -21.32 -25.57 -3.16
C GLY A 62 -21.39 -25.70 -1.63
N PRO A 63 -22.08 -26.73 -1.11
CA PRO A 63 -22.22 -26.90 0.33
C PRO A 63 -20.87 -27.01 1.04
N ASN A 64 -20.62 -26.14 2.02
CA ASN A 64 -19.37 -26.05 2.78
C ASN A 64 -18.13 -25.76 1.90
N SER A 65 -18.31 -25.16 0.73
CA SER A 65 -17.16 -24.80 -0.11
C SER A 65 -16.43 -23.56 0.42
N GLY A 66 -17.03 -22.75 1.30
CA GLY A 66 -16.45 -21.47 1.71
C GLY A 66 -16.51 -20.40 0.61
N THR A 67 -17.22 -20.64 -0.51
CA THR A 67 -17.16 -19.77 -1.69
C THR A 67 -18.47 -19.01 -1.97
N ALA A 68 -19.45 -19.07 -1.07
CA ALA A 68 -20.71 -18.37 -1.23
C ALA A 68 -20.66 -16.97 -0.59
N GLY A 69 -20.91 -15.92 -1.39
CA GLY A 69 -20.95 -14.54 -0.88
C GLY A 69 -19.62 -14.14 -0.27
N LEU A 70 -18.53 -14.33 -1.02
CA LEU A 70 -17.18 -13.97 -0.59
C LEU A 70 -17.11 -12.49 -0.26
N SER A 71 -16.35 -12.17 0.77
CA SER A 71 -15.98 -10.81 1.16
C SER A 71 -14.48 -10.58 1.04
N ASP A 72 -13.69 -11.64 1.14
CA ASP A 72 -12.23 -11.58 1.21
C ASP A 72 -11.61 -12.97 0.92
N ILE A 73 -10.36 -13.01 0.48
CA ILE A 73 -9.56 -14.25 0.31
C ILE A 73 -8.13 -13.97 0.77
N ASP A 74 -7.53 -14.90 1.50
CA ASP A 74 -6.11 -14.86 1.88
C ASP A 74 -5.40 -16.14 1.40
N VAL A 75 -4.09 -16.09 1.18
CA VAL A 75 -3.27 -17.24 0.80
C VAL A 75 -2.10 -17.41 1.75
N VAL A 76 -1.99 -18.61 2.30
CA VAL A 76 -0.90 -18.96 3.21
C VAL A 76 -0.15 -20.21 2.76
N ASP A 77 1.17 -20.17 2.86
CA ASP A 77 2.02 -21.36 2.65
C ASP A 77 2.11 -22.19 3.92
N ILE A 78 1.63 -23.44 3.87
CA ILE A 78 1.71 -24.41 4.95
C ILE A 78 2.70 -25.52 4.59
N ASN A 79 3.98 -25.30 4.90
CA ASN A 79 5.09 -26.24 4.63
C ASN A 79 5.31 -26.51 3.12
N GLY A 80 5.30 -25.47 2.29
CA GLY A 80 5.45 -25.56 0.83
C GLY A 80 4.16 -25.90 0.10
N GLN A 81 3.03 -25.91 0.81
CA GLN A 81 1.71 -26.15 0.26
C GLN A 81 0.91 -24.85 0.35
N PRO A 82 0.66 -24.15 -0.77
CA PRO A 82 -0.22 -22.99 -0.80
C PRO A 82 -1.66 -23.41 -0.49
N VAL A 83 -2.29 -22.66 0.43
CA VAL A 83 -3.65 -22.87 0.91
C VAL A 83 -4.38 -21.53 0.85
N LEU A 84 -5.50 -21.49 0.12
CA LEU A 84 -6.39 -20.33 0.08
C LEU A 84 -7.44 -20.45 1.19
N ILE A 85 -7.68 -19.35 1.88
CA ILE A 85 -8.66 -19.17 2.94
C ILE A 85 -9.69 -18.15 2.45
N PRO A 86 -10.89 -18.59 2.06
CA PRO A 86 -11.95 -17.68 1.69
C PRO A 86 -12.75 -17.24 2.92
N SER A 87 -13.10 -15.96 2.94
CA SER A 87 -14.03 -15.36 3.91
C SER A 87 -15.33 -15.00 3.20
N GLY A 88 -16.48 -15.28 3.83
CA GLY A 88 -17.78 -15.10 3.20
C GLY A 88 -18.93 -15.00 4.19
N ARG A 89 -19.65 -13.88 4.13
CA ARG A 89 -20.78 -13.54 5.03
C ARG A 89 -21.95 -14.51 4.93
N ALA A 90 -22.16 -15.07 3.74
CA ALA A 90 -23.31 -15.91 3.44
C ALA A 90 -23.01 -17.41 3.54
N ASP A 91 -21.76 -17.79 3.84
CA ASP A 91 -21.36 -19.19 3.93
C ASP A 91 -21.64 -19.80 5.30
N ASP A 92 -21.82 -21.12 5.30
CA ASP A 92 -22.08 -21.92 6.48
C ASP A 92 -20.78 -22.15 7.28
N ASN A 93 -19.60 -22.22 6.65
CA ASN A 93 -18.29 -22.40 7.31
C ASN A 93 -17.09 -22.02 6.41
N THR A 94 -15.98 -21.58 7.00
CA THR A 94 -14.69 -21.36 6.31
C THR A 94 -14.09 -22.69 5.84
N ALA A 95 -13.70 -22.80 4.57
CA ALA A 95 -13.08 -23.99 3.99
C ALA A 95 -11.67 -23.68 3.46
N LEU A 96 -10.69 -24.51 3.76
CA LEU A 96 -9.30 -24.31 3.35
C LEU A 96 -9.04 -25.01 2.02
N HIS A 97 -8.79 -24.25 0.94
CA HIS A 97 -8.59 -24.78 -0.41
C HIS A 97 -7.11 -25.02 -0.69
N VAL A 98 -6.76 -26.23 -1.12
CA VAL A 98 -5.38 -26.60 -1.43
C VAL A 98 -5.11 -26.33 -2.90
N LEU A 99 -4.00 -25.64 -3.21
CA LEU A 99 -3.59 -25.39 -4.60
C LEU A 99 -2.47 -26.35 -5.03
N ASP A 100 -2.64 -27.02 -6.17
CA ASP A 100 -1.61 -27.90 -6.70
C ASP A 100 -0.40 -27.12 -7.27
N PRO A 101 0.73 -27.78 -7.60
CA PRO A 101 1.90 -27.10 -8.15
C PRO A 101 1.69 -26.38 -9.50
N ALA A 102 0.55 -26.61 -10.17
CA ALA A 102 0.14 -25.92 -11.40
C ALA A 102 -0.89 -24.81 -11.13
N GLY A 103 -1.16 -24.49 -9.86
CA GLY A 103 -2.12 -23.48 -9.43
C GLY A 103 -3.58 -23.86 -9.59
N ALA A 104 -3.89 -25.15 -9.79
CA ALA A 104 -5.26 -25.65 -9.83
C ALA A 104 -5.77 -26.01 -8.42
N PHE A 105 -7.09 -26.07 -8.23
CA PHE A 105 -7.66 -26.44 -6.93
C PHE A 105 -7.61 -27.97 -6.76
N ASP A 106 -6.99 -28.46 -5.69
CA ASP A 106 -6.89 -29.90 -5.34
C ASP A 106 -7.77 -30.25 -4.13
N GLY A 107 -9.00 -29.72 -4.15
CA GLY A 107 -10.00 -29.89 -3.11
C GLY A 107 -9.79 -29.00 -1.88
N PHE A 108 -10.70 -29.18 -0.91
CA PHE A 108 -10.74 -28.35 0.30
C PHE A 108 -10.87 -29.18 1.57
N PHE A 109 -10.41 -28.60 2.66
CA PHE A 109 -10.54 -29.13 4.01
C PHE A 109 -11.53 -28.29 4.81
N LEU A 110 -12.36 -28.96 5.60
CA LEU A 110 -13.27 -28.32 6.53
C LEU A 110 -12.73 -28.43 7.95
N PRO A 111 -12.30 -27.32 8.56
CA PRO A 111 -11.94 -27.30 9.96
C PRO A 111 -13.13 -27.70 10.84
N ASP A 112 -12.83 -28.38 11.95
CA ASP A 112 -13.83 -28.70 12.97
C ASP A 112 -14.20 -27.41 13.72
N ASP A 113 -15.31 -26.79 13.34
CA ASP A 113 -15.83 -25.61 14.01
C ASP A 113 -16.98 -25.95 14.97
N ALA A 114 -16.65 -26.70 16.02
CA ALA A 114 -17.64 -27.08 17.03
C ALA A 114 -18.24 -25.87 17.78
N ALA A 115 -17.63 -24.69 17.68
CA ALA A 115 -18.02 -23.48 18.42
C ALA A 115 -18.68 -22.40 17.54
N GLY A 116 -18.64 -22.52 16.21
CA GLY A 116 -19.30 -21.59 15.28
C GLY A 116 -18.51 -20.31 15.01
N TRP A 117 -17.19 -20.32 15.22
CA TRP A 117 -16.31 -19.15 15.07
C TRP A 117 -15.86 -18.90 13.62
N LEU A 118 -15.96 -19.91 12.75
CA LEU A 118 -15.55 -19.86 11.34
C LEU A 118 -16.77 -19.74 10.40
N SER A 119 -17.97 -19.73 10.98
CA SER A 119 -19.22 -19.43 10.27
C SER A 119 -19.42 -17.93 10.18
N GLY A 120 -19.76 -17.40 9.00
CA GLY A 120 -19.91 -15.96 8.79
C GLY A 120 -18.64 -15.15 9.01
N THR A 121 -17.47 -15.77 8.73
CA THR A 121 -16.18 -15.06 8.69
C THR A 121 -16.27 -13.92 7.69
N GLU A 122 -15.90 -12.73 8.13
CA GLU A 122 -15.92 -11.51 7.33
C GLU A 122 -14.60 -11.30 6.60
N VAL A 123 -13.52 -11.26 7.36
CA VAL A 123 -12.14 -11.11 6.87
C VAL A 123 -11.24 -12.06 7.64
N ALA A 124 -10.18 -12.50 6.97
CA ALA A 124 -9.16 -13.35 7.55
C ALA A 124 -7.77 -12.87 7.14
N THR A 125 -6.81 -13.03 8.04
CA THR A 125 -5.40 -12.79 7.73
C THR A 125 -4.55 -13.85 8.40
N THR A 126 -3.30 -13.99 7.95
CA THR A 126 -2.35 -14.92 8.55
C THR A 126 -1.10 -14.25 9.08
N ALA A 127 -0.53 -14.83 10.14
CA ALA A 127 0.75 -14.40 10.69
C ALA A 127 1.59 -15.60 11.10
N SER A 128 2.91 -15.50 10.90
CA SER A 128 3.86 -16.55 11.31
C SER A 128 4.72 -16.09 12.48
N VAL A 129 4.62 -16.77 13.62
CA VAL A 129 5.44 -16.49 14.82
C VAL A 129 6.26 -17.71 15.21
N LEU A 130 7.58 -17.58 15.17
CA LEU A 130 8.55 -18.65 15.46
C LEU A 130 8.27 -19.97 14.71
N GLY A 131 7.83 -19.86 13.45
CA GLY A 131 7.52 -21.00 12.58
C GLY A 131 6.17 -21.66 12.82
N THR A 132 5.33 -21.10 13.71
CA THR A 132 3.91 -21.46 13.80
C THR A 132 3.10 -20.45 13.02
N THR A 133 2.29 -20.92 12.09
CA THR A 133 1.34 -20.09 11.35
C THR A 133 0.03 -20.00 12.14
N PHE A 134 -0.50 -18.79 12.23
CA PHE A 134 -1.79 -18.48 12.83
C PHE A 134 -2.71 -17.90 11.77
N VAL A 135 -3.98 -18.33 11.81
CA VAL A 135 -5.09 -17.73 11.07
C VAL A 135 -5.87 -16.89 12.05
N ILE A 136 -6.08 -15.61 11.72
CA ILE A 136 -6.84 -14.66 12.51
C ILE A 136 -8.08 -14.30 11.72
N THR A 137 -9.26 -14.46 12.32
CA THR A 137 -10.55 -14.21 11.66
C THR A 137 -11.38 -13.23 12.47
N SER A 138 -12.21 -12.45 11.77
CA SER A 138 -13.34 -11.72 12.35
C SER A 138 -14.66 -12.28 11.83
N GLN A 139 -15.75 -12.06 12.58
CA GLN A 139 -17.09 -12.42 12.12
C GLN A 139 -17.91 -11.16 11.84
N TRP A 140 -18.79 -11.24 10.84
CA TRP A 140 -19.61 -10.11 10.44
C TRP A 140 -20.43 -9.53 11.61
N GLY A 141 -20.29 -8.23 11.84
CA GLY A 141 -20.97 -7.52 12.92
C GLY A 141 -20.53 -7.92 14.34
N GLN A 142 -19.42 -8.64 14.50
CA GLN A 142 -18.82 -8.98 15.80
C GLN A 142 -17.47 -8.27 15.99
N PRO A 143 -17.17 -7.81 17.22
CA PRO A 143 -15.87 -7.20 17.55
C PRO A 143 -14.78 -8.20 17.93
N ASP A 144 -15.12 -9.46 18.07
CA ASP A 144 -14.18 -10.45 18.57
C ASP A 144 -13.33 -10.99 17.41
N LEU A 145 -12.04 -11.14 17.66
CA LEU A 145 -11.10 -11.82 16.79
C LEU A 145 -10.88 -13.24 17.32
N HIS A 146 -10.69 -14.18 16.42
CA HIS A 146 -10.41 -15.58 16.74
C HIS A 146 -9.09 -15.98 16.12
N VAL A 147 -8.19 -16.51 16.94
CA VAL A 147 -6.85 -16.93 16.53
C VAL A 147 -6.78 -18.44 16.57
N PHE A 148 -6.40 -19.02 15.45
CA PHE A 148 -6.21 -20.46 15.29
C PHE A 148 -4.77 -20.74 14.90
N SER A 149 -4.11 -21.67 15.58
CA SER A 149 -2.89 -22.25 15.01
C SER A 149 -3.27 -23.23 13.92
N ILE A 150 -2.55 -23.21 12.80
CA ILE A 150 -2.73 -24.16 11.70
C ILE A 150 -1.54 -25.12 11.60
N GLY A 151 -1.84 -26.42 11.59
CA GLY A 151 -0.86 -27.49 11.42
C GLY A 151 -0.72 -27.94 9.95
N SER A 152 0.26 -28.82 9.69
CA SER A 152 0.44 -29.45 8.36
C SER A 152 -0.73 -30.35 7.94
N ASP A 153 -1.62 -30.69 8.86
CA ASP A 153 -2.86 -31.43 8.61
C ASP A 153 -4.05 -30.50 8.28
N LEU A 154 -3.78 -29.18 8.14
CA LEU A 154 -4.76 -28.12 7.88
C LEU A 154 -5.83 -27.99 8.97
N LYS A 155 -5.61 -28.61 10.13
CA LYS A 155 -6.50 -28.44 11.26
C LYS A 155 -6.28 -27.07 11.90
N LEU A 156 -7.38 -26.35 12.11
CA LEU A 156 -7.39 -25.13 12.90
C LEU A 156 -7.66 -25.48 14.36
N ASP A 157 -6.72 -25.13 15.24
CA ASP A 157 -6.85 -25.25 16.68
C ASP A 157 -6.98 -23.85 17.29
N LEU A 158 -8.13 -23.53 17.88
CA LEU A 158 -8.38 -22.24 18.53
C LEU A 158 -7.42 -22.04 19.70
N THR A 159 -6.57 -21.02 19.60
CA THR A 159 -5.60 -20.64 20.64
C THR A 159 -6.07 -19.47 21.48
N HIS A 160 -6.81 -18.55 20.87
CA HIS A 160 -7.31 -17.35 21.54
C HIS A 160 -8.59 -16.83 20.91
N SER A 161 -9.44 -16.22 21.72
CA SER A 161 -10.54 -15.38 21.26
C SER A 161 -10.51 -14.11 22.08
N THR A 162 -10.52 -12.96 21.41
CA THR A 162 -10.63 -11.68 22.11
C THR A 162 -12.04 -11.52 22.67
N SER A 163 -12.21 -10.57 23.58
CA SER A 163 -13.51 -10.14 24.05
C SER A 163 -13.69 -8.64 23.81
N THR A 164 -14.93 -8.14 23.93
CA THR A 164 -15.22 -6.68 23.87
C THR A 164 -14.33 -5.76 24.73
N SER A 165 -13.66 -6.25 25.79
CA SER A 165 -12.67 -5.44 26.54
C SER A 165 -11.29 -5.38 25.90
N ASP A 166 -10.99 -6.33 25.01
CA ASP A 166 -9.75 -6.48 24.26
C ASP A 166 -9.83 -5.86 22.85
N THR A 167 -11.05 -5.66 22.32
CA THR A 167 -11.36 -5.00 21.03
C THR A 167 -12.41 -3.89 21.21
N PRO A 168 -12.07 -2.79 21.91
CA PRO A 168 -13.05 -1.81 22.38
C PRO A 168 -13.76 -0.99 21.28
N ALA A 169 -13.43 -1.17 20.00
CA ALA A 169 -13.85 -0.29 18.91
C ALA A 169 -14.34 -1.01 17.63
N ALA A 170 -14.73 -2.28 17.71
CA ALA A 170 -14.84 -3.14 16.53
C ALA A 170 -16.26 -3.68 16.25
N SER A 171 -17.34 -2.90 16.35
CA SER A 171 -18.66 -3.51 16.00
C SER A 171 -18.77 -3.98 14.54
N ASP A 172 -17.83 -3.61 13.67
CA ASP A 172 -17.74 -3.99 12.27
C ASP A 172 -16.27 -3.99 11.79
N VAL A 173 -15.55 -5.10 11.97
CA VAL A 173 -14.18 -5.25 11.46
C VAL A 173 -14.25 -5.39 9.95
N THR A 174 -13.84 -4.35 9.23
CA THR A 174 -13.88 -4.31 7.76
C THR A 174 -12.60 -4.83 7.13
N ASP A 175 -11.49 -4.83 7.87
CA ASP A 175 -10.21 -5.31 7.36
C ASP A 175 -9.28 -5.78 8.49
N LEU A 176 -8.38 -6.70 8.18
CA LEU A 176 -7.39 -7.28 9.08
C LEU A 176 -6.01 -7.36 8.41
N GLU A 177 -5.02 -6.79 9.07
CA GLU A 177 -3.65 -6.79 8.57
C GLU A 177 -2.64 -7.22 9.62
N THR A 178 -1.47 -7.69 9.17
CA THR A 178 -0.38 -8.08 10.07
C THR A 178 0.96 -7.51 9.64
N ILE A 179 1.79 -7.14 10.61
CA ILE A 179 3.17 -6.71 10.35
C ILE A 179 4.12 -7.35 11.36
N THR A 180 5.35 -7.66 10.95
CA THR A 180 6.37 -8.19 11.86
C THR A 180 7.54 -7.22 11.98
N ILE A 181 7.56 -6.46 13.08
CA ILE A 181 8.64 -5.52 13.35
C ILE A 181 9.66 -6.17 14.29
N GLY A 182 10.85 -6.43 13.76
CA GLY A 182 11.89 -7.16 14.49
C GLY A 182 11.47 -8.60 14.80
N ASP A 183 11.22 -8.90 16.08
CA ASP A 183 10.79 -10.22 16.56
C ASP A 183 9.32 -10.26 17.02
N ARG A 184 8.54 -9.20 16.74
CA ARG A 184 7.17 -9.05 17.20
C ARG A 184 6.20 -8.97 16.02
N ALA A 185 5.26 -9.90 16.01
CA ALA A 185 4.10 -9.82 15.13
C ALA A 185 3.01 -8.97 15.78
N PHE A 186 2.42 -8.07 14.99
CA PHE A 186 1.26 -7.29 15.36
C PHE A 186 0.11 -7.58 14.41
N VAL A 187 -1.11 -7.55 14.93
CA VAL A 187 -2.36 -7.67 14.20
C VAL A 187 -3.10 -6.36 14.34
N PHE A 188 -3.63 -5.85 13.23
CA PHE A 188 -4.40 -4.62 13.16
C PHE A 188 -5.80 -4.95 12.70
N SER A 189 -6.81 -4.48 13.44
CA SER A 189 -8.20 -4.58 13.02
C SER A 189 -8.76 -3.20 12.73
N LEU A 190 -9.20 -3.01 11.49
CA LEU A 190 -9.86 -1.79 11.02
C LEU A 190 -11.36 -1.85 11.30
N SER A 191 -11.90 -0.82 11.94
CA SER A 191 -13.33 -0.70 12.22
C SER A 191 -13.99 0.32 11.28
N GLY A 192 -14.86 -0.17 10.41
CA GLY A 192 -15.59 0.66 9.45
C GLY A 192 -16.62 1.58 10.11
N SER A 193 -17.20 1.18 11.24
CA SER A 193 -18.23 1.98 11.92
C SER A 193 -17.66 3.13 12.75
N ASP A 194 -16.52 2.89 13.40
CA ASP A 194 -15.97 3.81 14.40
C ASP A 194 -14.76 4.60 13.88
N GLY A 195 -14.22 4.24 12.72
CA GLY A 195 -13.07 4.92 12.14
C GLY A 195 -11.79 4.70 12.95
N THR A 196 -11.62 3.50 13.49
CA THR A 196 -10.50 3.18 14.40
C THR A 196 -9.70 1.98 13.93
N ILE A 197 -8.43 1.95 14.33
CA ILE A 197 -7.56 0.78 14.23
C ILE A 197 -7.22 0.32 15.64
N THR A 198 -7.45 -0.95 15.91
CA THR A 198 -7.00 -1.59 17.15
C THR A 198 -5.76 -2.43 16.86
N THR A 199 -4.71 -2.25 17.66
CA THR A 199 -3.44 -2.97 17.51
C THR A 199 -3.28 -4.00 18.63
N HIS A 200 -3.00 -5.24 18.25
CA HIS A 200 -2.66 -6.32 19.17
C HIS A 200 -1.29 -6.87 18.87
N TRP A 201 -0.54 -7.19 19.91
CA TRP A 201 0.63 -8.06 19.80
C TRP A 201 0.18 -9.52 19.74
N LEU A 202 0.78 -10.31 18.84
CA LEU A 202 0.57 -11.74 18.72
C LEU A 202 1.75 -12.53 19.31
N GLY A 203 1.46 -13.29 20.35
CA GLY A 203 2.42 -14.17 21.01
C GLY A 203 2.65 -15.48 20.28
N HIS A 204 3.78 -16.14 20.58
CA HIS A 204 4.16 -17.41 19.97
C HIS A 204 3.26 -18.61 20.34
N LEU A 205 2.31 -18.43 21.28
CA LEU A 205 1.28 -19.41 21.61
C LEU A 205 -0.08 -19.05 20.98
N GLY A 206 -0.12 -18.01 20.15
CA GLY A 206 -1.35 -17.46 19.58
C GLY A 206 -2.16 -16.63 20.57
N ASP A 207 -1.58 -16.22 21.71
CA ASP A 207 -2.19 -15.27 22.63
C ASP A 207 -2.11 -13.84 22.09
N MET A 208 -3.20 -13.09 22.19
CA MET A 208 -3.23 -11.68 21.78
C MET A 208 -3.19 -10.76 22.99
N ARG A 209 -2.54 -9.61 22.83
CA ARG A 209 -2.55 -8.53 23.83
C ARG A 209 -2.80 -7.19 23.16
N LEU A 210 -3.81 -6.46 23.63
CA LEU A 210 -4.07 -5.09 23.21
C LEU A 210 -2.86 -4.18 23.51
N MET A 211 -2.38 -3.49 22.48
CA MET A 211 -1.26 -2.55 22.55
C MET A 211 -1.74 -1.10 22.48
N GLY A 212 -2.73 -0.83 21.63
CA GLY A 212 -3.26 0.52 21.43
C GLY A 212 -4.51 0.54 20.57
N VAL A 213 -5.15 1.72 20.55
CA VAL A 213 -6.23 2.06 19.63
C VAL A 213 -5.94 3.46 19.11
N ILE A 214 -6.03 3.63 17.79
CA ILE A 214 -5.93 4.93 17.13
C ILE A 214 -7.25 5.23 16.43
N GLY A 215 -7.72 6.46 16.56
CA GLY A 215 -8.98 6.94 15.98
C GLY A 215 -9.01 8.47 15.88
N PRO A 216 -10.20 9.08 15.72
CA PRO A 216 -10.33 10.52 15.51
C PRO A 216 -9.69 11.39 16.61
N ASP A 217 -9.77 10.94 17.86
CA ASP A 217 -9.18 11.63 19.02
C ASP A 217 -7.64 11.57 19.03
N GLN A 218 -7.05 10.65 18.26
CA GLN A 218 -5.60 10.48 18.09
C GLN A 218 -5.08 11.02 16.74
N GLY A 219 -5.94 11.70 15.97
CA GLY A 219 -5.57 12.31 14.70
C GLY A 219 -5.93 11.51 13.45
N LEU A 220 -6.48 10.30 13.60
CA LEU A 220 -6.96 9.52 12.46
C LEU A 220 -8.38 9.99 12.07
N TRP A 221 -8.45 11.06 11.28
CA TRP A 221 -9.71 11.70 10.88
C TRP A 221 -10.35 11.04 9.65
N VAL A 222 -10.57 9.74 9.73
CA VAL A 222 -11.24 8.96 8.67
C VAL A 222 -12.71 8.78 8.97
N SER A 223 -13.52 8.62 7.92
CA SER A 223 -14.93 8.24 8.03
C SER A 223 -15.19 7.04 7.13
N ALA A 224 -15.86 6.01 7.67
CA ALA A 224 -16.14 4.75 6.98
C ALA A 224 -14.87 4.19 6.29
N PRO A 225 -13.81 3.85 7.05
CA PRO A 225 -12.66 3.19 6.49
C PRO A 225 -13.04 1.78 6.02
N THR A 226 -12.41 1.36 4.93
CA THR A 226 -12.86 0.22 4.12
C THR A 226 -11.70 -0.67 3.71
N ALA A 227 -10.47 -0.15 3.68
CA ALA A 227 -9.28 -0.89 3.31
C ALA A 227 -8.11 -0.53 4.23
N LEU A 228 -7.28 -1.51 4.53
CA LEU A 228 -6.05 -1.42 5.29
C LEU A 228 -4.98 -2.21 4.52
N ALA A 229 -3.80 -1.64 4.36
CA ALA A 229 -2.64 -2.34 3.83
C ALA A 229 -1.42 -2.07 4.71
N THR A 230 -0.40 -2.94 4.64
CA THR A 230 0.84 -2.80 5.39
C THR A 230 2.03 -2.58 4.47
N ALA A 231 2.97 -1.72 4.87
CA ALA A 231 4.20 -1.52 4.12
C ALA A 231 5.39 -1.36 5.07
N GLU A 232 6.59 -1.66 4.59
CA GLU A 232 7.83 -1.38 5.30
C GLU A 232 8.71 -0.46 4.45
N VAL A 233 9.28 0.58 5.05
CA VAL A 233 10.29 1.43 4.39
C VAL A 233 11.49 1.55 5.32
N GLY A 234 12.58 0.84 4.98
CA GLY A 234 13.69 0.67 5.90
C GLY A 234 13.24 -0.05 7.18
N ASP A 235 13.42 0.58 8.35
CA ASP A 235 12.95 0.04 9.64
C ASP A 235 11.55 0.56 10.03
N LEU A 236 10.90 1.36 9.17
CA LEU A 236 9.60 1.96 9.43
C LEU A 236 8.47 1.07 8.93
N GLY A 237 7.76 0.43 9.85
CA GLY A 237 6.50 -0.24 9.56
C GLY A 237 5.36 0.78 9.43
N LEU A 238 4.50 0.59 8.43
CA LEU A 238 3.43 1.51 8.07
C LEU A 238 2.11 0.77 7.88
N LEU A 239 1.02 1.45 8.21
CA LEU A 239 -0.33 1.12 7.79
C LEU A 239 -0.82 2.18 6.83
N ILE A 240 -1.42 1.75 5.73
CA ILE A 240 -2.12 2.63 4.79
C ILE A 240 -3.62 2.40 4.95
N VAL A 241 -4.34 3.46 5.32
CA VAL A 241 -5.76 3.40 5.66
C VAL A 241 -6.57 4.06 4.55
N GLY A 242 -7.32 3.25 3.80
CA GLY A 242 -8.27 3.71 2.79
C GLY A 242 -9.65 3.96 3.40
N ALA A 243 -10.19 5.16 3.18
CA ALA A 243 -11.49 5.53 3.71
C ALA A 243 -12.46 6.10 2.68
N ALA A 244 -13.52 5.33 2.44
CA ALA A 244 -14.56 5.68 1.48
C ALA A 244 -15.37 6.92 1.91
N GLY A 245 -15.72 7.04 3.19
CA GLY A 245 -16.57 8.13 3.66
C GLY A 245 -15.88 9.50 3.70
N SER A 246 -14.56 9.51 3.91
CA SER A 246 -13.74 10.73 3.89
C SER A 246 -13.01 10.97 2.57
N ASN A 247 -13.06 10.03 1.63
CA ASN A 247 -12.30 10.04 0.37
C ASN A 247 -10.81 10.28 0.62
N SER A 248 -10.22 9.48 1.50
CA SER A 248 -8.86 9.74 1.97
C SER A 248 -8.00 8.50 2.15
N LEU A 249 -6.69 8.72 2.02
CA LEU A 249 -5.64 7.80 2.43
C LEU A 249 -4.94 8.38 3.65
N SER A 250 -4.76 7.59 4.71
CA SER A 250 -3.93 7.99 5.86
C SER A 250 -2.74 7.06 5.99
N VAL A 251 -1.56 7.61 6.28
CA VAL A 251 -0.38 6.82 6.60
C VAL A 251 -0.17 6.85 8.10
N VAL A 252 -0.04 5.67 8.71
CA VAL A 252 0.15 5.50 10.15
C VAL A 252 1.42 4.71 10.38
N SER A 253 2.39 5.30 11.08
CA SER A 253 3.58 4.57 11.52
C SER A 253 3.24 3.56 12.61
N VAL A 254 3.98 2.45 12.61
CA VAL A 254 3.96 1.43 13.66
C VAL A 254 5.36 1.35 14.27
N GLY A 255 5.45 1.67 15.56
CA GLY A 255 6.70 1.57 16.29
C GLY A 255 7.02 0.14 16.75
N PRO A 256 8.24 -0.10 17.28
CA PRO A 256 8.73 -1.43 17.65
C PRO A 256 7.96 -2.13 18.79
N TYR A 257 7.06 -1.42 19.49
CA TYR A 257 6.17 -2.00 20.50
C TYR A 257 4.69 -1.87 20.11
N GLY A 258 4.38 -1.61 18.83
CA GLY A 258 3.02 -1.51 18.32
C GLY A 258 2.33 -0.18 18.63
N GLU A 259 3.08 0.84 19.06
CA GLU A 259 2.59 2.21 19.12
C GLU A 259 2.32 2.75 17.72
N THR A 260 1.15 3.36 17.51
CA THR A 260 0.73 3.87 16.22
C THR A 260 0.66 5.39 16.21
N THR A 261 1.21 6.05 15.19
CA THR A 261 1.14 7.51 15.03
C THR A 261 0.78 7.88 13.59
N VAL A 262 -0.25 8.71 13.41
CA VAL A 262 -0.59 9.24 12.08
C VAL A 262 0.54 10.13 11.59
N LEU A 263 1.08 9.83 10.40
CA LEU A 263 2.12 10.60 9.74
C LEU A 263 1.51 11.63 8.80
N SER A 264 0.58 11.18 7.94
CA SER A 264 0.03 12.00 6.87
C SER A 264 -1.41 11.59 6.54
N HIS A 265 -2.12 12.51 5.88
CA HIS A 265 -3.50 12.34 5.44
C HIS A 265 -3.68 13.01 4.09
N TYR A 266 -4.08 12.23 3.08
CA TYR A 266 -4.25 12.68 1.70
C TYR A 266 -5.72 12.62 1.33
N LEU A 267 -6.24 13.72 0.76
CA LEU A 267 -7.60 13.79 0.24
C LEU A 267 -7.61 13.54 -1.25
N ASP A 268 -8.68 12.90 -1.70
CA ASP A 268 -8.91 12.68 -3.11
C ASP A 268 -9.07 14.00 -3.90
N SER A 269 -8.58 13.99 -5.13
CA SER A 269 -8.62 15.07 -6.09
C SER A 269 -8.93 14.53 -7.48
N ARG A 270 -9.13 15.43 -8.46
CA ARG A 270 -9.30 15.01 -9.86
C ARG A 270 -8.05 14.39 -10.48
N ASP A 271 -6.89 14.63 -9.88
CA ASP A 271 -5.61 14.14 -10.37
C ASP A 271 -5.30 12.76 -9.76
N THR A 272 -5.74 12.52 -8.52
CA THR A 272 -5.53 11.24 -7.82
C THR A 272 -6.66 10.24 -8.08
N ARG A 273 -7.95 10.62 -7.98
CA ARG A 273 -9.11 9.77 -8.34
C ARG A 273 -9.23 8.46 -7.57
N PHE A 274 -8.82 8.44 -6.31
CA PHE A 274 -9.04 7.31 -5.38
C PHE A 274 -10.29 7.50 -4.51
N GLY A 275 -11.11 8.52 -4.78
CA GLY A 275 -12.30 8.85 -3.99
C GLY A 275 -13.21 7.65 -3.74
N GLY A 276 -13.85 7.60 -2.58
CA GLY A 276 -14.61 6.43 -2.16
C GLY A 276 -13.76 5.16 -2.07
N VAL A 277 -12.52 5.26 -1.58
CA VAL A 277 -11.51 4.18 -1.50
C VAL A 277 -12.14 2.87 -1.05
N GLN A 278 -12.00 1.79 -1.82
CA GLN A 278 -12.47 0.45 -1.46
C GLN A 278 -11.33 -0.56 -1.41
N ALA A 279 -10.27 -0.34 -2.17
CA ALA A 279 -9.09 -1.20 -2.17
C ALA A 279 -7.84 -0.36 -2.03
N VAL A 280 -6.92 -0.85 -1.21
CA VAL A 280 -5.56 -0.36 -1.06
C VAL A 280 -4.67 -1.59 -1.11
N GLU A 281 -3.63 -1.56 -1.93
CA GLU A 281 -2.69 -2.67 -2.08
C GLU A 281 -1.28 -2.12 -2.07
N THR A 282 -0.35 -2.84 -1.45
CA THR A 282 1.04 -2.44 -1.28
C THR A 282 1.97 -3.46 -1.91
N PHE A 283 3.05 -2.99 -2.53
CA PHE A 283 4.05 -3.88 -3.10
C PHE A 283 5.44 -3.27 -3.01
N GLU A 284 6.47 -4.11 -3.15
CA GLU A 284 7.86 -3.70 -3.04
C GLU A 284 8.68 -4.10 -4.26
N ILE A 285 9.65 -3.26 -4.62
CA ILE A 285 10.70 -3.56 -5.59
C ILE A 285 12.04 -3.14 -4.99
N GLY A 286 12.92 -4.12 -4.74
CA GLY A 286 14.14 -3.86 -3.97
C GLY A 286 13.78 -3.48 -2.53
N ASN A 287 14.20 -2.32 -2.08
CA ASN A 287 13.80 -1.71 -0.79
C ASN A 287 12.87 -0.50 -0.96
N ARG A 288 12.18 -0.41 -2.10
CA ARG A 288 11.23 0.66 -2.40
C ARG A 288 9.82 0.12 -2.32
N SER A 289 8.96 0.90 -1.67
CA SER A 289 7.62 0.45 -1.32
C SER A 289 6.60 1.37 -1.96
N PHE A 290 5.54 0.76 -2.48
CA PHE A 290 4.53 1.43 -3.28
C PHE A 290 3.16 1.11 -2.72
N VAL A 291 2.22 2.00 -2.95
CA VAL A 291 0.82 1.78 -2.65
C VAL A 291 -0.05 2.14 -3.85
N ILE A 292 -1.05 1.31 -4.09
CA ILE A 292 -2.07 1.52 -5.10
C ILE A 292 -3.39 1.69 -4.38
N ALA A 293 -4.18 2.67 -4.80
CA ALA A 293 -5.51 2.90 -4.24
C ALA A 293 -6.53 3.12 -5.35
N GLY A 294 -7.75 2.67 -5.09
CA GLY A 294 -8.89 2.91 -5.97
C GLY A 294 -10.22 2.73 -5.24
N GLY A 295 -11.30 3.16 -5.87
CA GLY A 295 -12.63 3.08 -5.28
C GLY A 295 -13.73 3.65 -6.17
N GLY A 296 -14.66 4.36 -5.54
CA GLY A 296 -15.86 4.91 -6.18
C GLY A 296 -15.67 6.14 -7.09
N ASP A 297 -14.46 6.68 -7.26
CA ASP A 297 -14.15 7.72 -8.28
C ASP A 297 -13.60 7.14 -9.59
N ASP A 298 -13.78 5.82 -9.79
CA ASP A 298 -13.49 5.11 -11.04
C ASP A 298 -12.03 5.31 -11.51
N GLY A 299 -11.10 5.38 -10.56
CA GLY A 299 -9.68 5.58 -10.80
C GLY A 299 -8.79 4.62 -10.02
N LEU A 300 -7.56 4.45 -10.52
CA LEU A 300 -6.48 3.69 -9.92
C LEU A 300 -5.25 4.59 -9.86
N SER A 301 -4.83 4.95 -8.66
CA SER A 301 -3.65 5.79 -8.42
C SER A 301 -2.52 4.98 -7.82
N VAL A 302 -1.30 5.26 -8.26
CA VAL A 302 -0.09 4.66 -7.69
C VAL A 302 0.73 5.74 -7.01
N PHE A 303 1.21 5.43 -5.82
CA PHE A 303 2.12 6.25 -5.06
C PHE A 303 3.36 5.44 -4.71
N GLU A 304 4.49 6.10 -4.62
CA GLU A 304 5.62 5.58 -3.88
C GLU A 304 5.62 6.11 -2.45
N ILE A 305 5.94 5.23 -1.50
CA ILE A 305 6.08 5.56 -0.09
C ILE A 305 7.53 6.01 0.14
N LEU A 306 7.71 7.29 0.46
CA LEU A 306 9.00 7.88 0.78
C LEU A 306 9.50 7.43 2.17
N PRO A 307 10.80 7.58 2.51
CA PRO A 307 11.38 7.13 3.78
C PRO A 307 10.69 7.66 5.04
N GLY A 308 10.07 8.84 4.97
CA GLY A 308 9.28 9.42 6.06
C GLY A 308 7.82 8.96 6.11
N GLY A 309 7.39 8.04 5.24
CA GLY A 309 5.99 7.60 5.09
C GLY A 309 5.12 8.52 4.23
N ALA A 310 5.66 9.61 3.68
CA ALA A 310 4.93 10.46 2.75
C ALA A 310 4.66 9.72 1.42
N LEU A 311 3.50 9.95 0.82
CA LEU A 311 3.11 9.37 -0.45
C LEU A 311 3.45 10.32 -1.60
N TYR A 312 4.33 9.88 -2.49
CA TYR A 312 4.65 10.57 -3.73
C TYR A 312 3.82 9.99 -4.87
N HIS A 313 2.94 10.79 -5.46
CA HIS A 313 2.09 10.36 -6.58
C HIS A 313 2.91 10.08 -7.83
N LEU A 314 2.77 8.88 -8.40
CA LEU A 314 3.46 8.48 -9.62
C LEU A 314 2.57 8.64 -10.84
N ASP A 315 1.38 8.04 -10.79
CA ASP A 315 0.44 8.06 -11.91
C ASP A 315 -0.98 7.76 -11.46
N THR A 316 -1.95 8.14 -12.29
CA THR A 316 -3.37 7.81 -12.14
C THR A 316 -3.95 7.45 -13.49
N ILE A 317 -4.60 6.29 -13.56
CA ILE A 317 -5.46 5.93 -14.69
C ILE A 317 -6.92 5.96 -14.27
N ALA A 318 -7.78 6.42 -15.18
CA ALA A 318 -9.22 6.47 -14.97
C ALA A 318 -9.94 5.49 -15.88
N ASP A 319 -11.10 5.04 -15.41
CA ASP A 319 -11.93 4.07 -16.11
C ASP A 319 -12.18 4.45 -17.58
N GLN A 320 -12.01 3.45 -18.43
CA GLN A 320 -12.26 3.46 -19.86
C GLN A 320 -13.22 2.33 -20.22
N THR A 321 -13.75 2.35 -21.44
CA THR A 321 -14.70 1.33 -21.91
C THR A 321 -14.13 -0.09 -22.01
N ASP A 322 -12.82 -0.22 -21.93
CA ASP A 322 -12.06 -1.47 -21.99
C ASP A 322 -11.39 -1.84 -20.65
N THR A 323 -11.67 -1.10 -19.57
CA THR A 323 -11.22 -1.43 -18.21
C THR A 323 -12.40 -1.85 -17.32
N THR A 324 -12.08 -2.27 -16.09
CA THR A 324 -13.04 -2.70 -15.06
C THR A 324 -12.95 -1.83 -13.81
N LEU A 325 -12.58 -0.56 -13.97
CA LEU A 325 -12.28 0.34 -12.86
C LEU A 325 -13.54 1.01 -12.28
N MET A 326 -14.70 0.86 -12.93
CA MET A 326 -15.96 1.39 -12.42
C MET A 326 -16.28 0.81 -11.04
N ASN A 327 -16.37 1.67 -10.01
CA ASN A 327 -16.48 1.29 -8.61
C ASN A 327 -15.50 0.16 -8.26
N LEU A 328 -14.20 0.46 -8.38
CA LEU A 328 -13.15 -0.50 -8.09
C LEU A 328 -13.36 -1.13 -6.70
N SER A 329 -13.24 -2.46 -6.63
CA SER A 329 -13.54 -3.27 -5.45
C SER A 329 -12.33 -3.98 -4.88
N ALA A 330 -11.38 -4.40 -5.72
CA ALA A 330 -10.19 -5.14 -5.30
C ALA A 330 -9.00 -4.85 -6.22
N ILE A 331 -7.81 -4.90 -5.64
CA ILE A 331 -6.52 -4.76 -6.32
C ILE A 331 -5.63 -5.93 -5.86
N ALA A 332 -4.78 -6.43 -6.74
CA ALA A 332 -3.69 -7.33 -6.38
C ALA A 332 -2.47 -7.05 -7.27
N VAL A 333 -1.25 -7.25 -6.76
CA VAL A 333 -0.02 -6.91 -7.49
C VAL A 333 1.00 -8.06 -7.49
N ALA A 334 1.47 -8.44 -8.68
CA ALA A 334 2.60 -9.36 -8.85
C ALA A 334 3.77 -8.66 -9.55
N VAL A 335 4.94 -8.64 -8.91
CA VAL A 335 6.15 -8.05 -9.52
C VAL A 335 6.89 -9.10 -10.34
N LEU A 336 7.13 -8.82 -11.62
CA LEU A 336 7.89 -9.67 -12.54
C LEU A 336 9.05 -8.89 -13.15
N ASP A 337 10.28 -9.27 -12.82
CA ASP A 337 11.51 -8.67 -13.36
C ASP A 337 11.52 -7.13 -13.30
N GLY A 338 11.03 -6.55 -12.19
CA GLY A 338 10.96 -5.09 -11.99
C GLY A 338 9.72 -4.43 -12.60
N VAL A 339 8.79 -5.18 -13.19
CA VAL A 339 7.53 -4.66 -13.70
C VAL A 339 6.38 -5.12 -12.79
N ALA A 340 5.68 -4.17 -12.17
CA ALA A 340 4.50 -4.47 -11.38
C ALA A 340 3.33 -4.81 -12.32
N GLN A 341 2.80 -6.03 -12.22
CA GLN A 341 1.57 -6.46 -12.86
C GLN A 341 0.42 -6.22 -11.88
N ILE A 342 -0.44 -5.26 -12.21
CA ILE A 342 -1.49 -4.77 -11.32
C ILE A 342 -2.83 -5.29 -11.85
N PHE A 343 -3.57 -5.97 -11.00
CA PHE A 343 -4.89 -6.52 -11.32
C PHE A 343 -5.94 -5.72 -10.58
N ALA A 344 -6.99 -5.32 -11.28
CA ALA A 344 -8.09 -4.57 -10.68
C ALA A 344 -9.44 -5.14 -11.14
N SER A 345 -10.38 -5.22 -10.21
CA SER A 345 -11.79 -5.52 -10.48
C SER A 345 -12.69 -4.44 -9.90
N GLY A 346 -13.94 -4.42 -10.35
CA GLY A 346 -14.93 -3.48 -9.87
C GLY A 346 -16.34 -3.99 -10.14
N SER A 347 -17.26 -3.05 -10.33
CA SER A 347 -18.66 -3.37 -10.67
C SER A 347 -18.86 -3.90 -12.10
N ASP A 348 -17.88 -3.70 -12.98
CA ASP A 348 -17.85 -4.30 -14.31
C ASP A 348 -17.42 -5.77 -14.27
N GLU A 349 -17.77 -6.53 -15.30
CA GLU A 349 -17.45 -7.96 -15.40
C GLU A 349 -15.95 -8.17 -15.64
N GLY A 350 -15.32 -8.92 -14.74
CA GLY A 350 -13.98 -9.47 -14.89
C GLY A 350 -12.85 -8.63 -14.29
N VAL A 351 -11.63 -8.84 -14.82
CA VAL A 351 -10.39 -8.29 -14.27
C VAL A 351 -9.59 -7.58 -15.36
N THR A 352 -9.12 -6.39 -15.05
CA THR A 352 -8.16 -5.65 -15.87
C THR A 352 -6.74 -5.83 -15.34
N GLN A 353 -5.79 -6.06 -16.22
CA GLN A 353 -4.36 -6.05 -15.94
C GLN A 353 -3.72 -4.76 -16.49
N PHE A 354 -2.97 -4.09 -15.62
CA PHE A 354 -2.06 -3.00 -15.96
C PHE A 354 -0.62 -3.43 -15.70
N ALA A 355 0.32 -2.74 -16.34
CA ALA A 355 1.75 -2.86 -16.09
C ALA A 355 2.33 -1.50 -15.72
N LEU A 356 3.21 -1.49 -14.72
CA LEU A 356 4.04 -0.34 -14.36
C LEU A 356 5.50 -0.77 -14.43
N ASP A 357 6.25 -0.23 -15.39
CA ASP A 357 7.67 -0.54 -15.55
C ASP A 357 8.51 0.27 -14.57
N LEU A 358 9.07 -0.44 -13.59
CA LEU A 358 9.93 0.07 -12.53
C LEU A 358 11.31 -0.62 -12.58
N SER A 359 11.66 -1.21 -13.72
CA SER A 359 12.91 -1.98 -13.87
C SER A 359 14.17 -1.11 -13.89
N ASP A 360 14.02 0.19 -14.15
CA ASP A 360 15.09 1.19 -14.12
C ASP A 360 15.28 1.81 -12.71
N LEU A 361 14.53 1.40 -11.70
CA LEU A 361 14.70 1.90 -10.34
C LEU A 361 15.98 1.35 -9.69
N SER A 362 16.69 2.23 -9.00
CA SER A 362 17.76 1.87 -8.06
C SER A 362 17.20 1.78 -6.64
N ASP A 363 17.85 0.98 -5.79
CA ASP A 363 17.48 0.87 -4.38
C ASP A 363 17.56 2.25 -3.69
N SER A 364 16.62 2.52 -2.79
CA SER A 364 16.61 3.71 -1.95
C SER A 364 17.86 3.76 -1.06
N GLN A 365 18.47 4.94 -0.97
CA GLN A 365 19.59 5.22 -0.08
C GLN A 365 19.18 6.25 0.97
N ILE A 366 19.21 5.83 2.22
CA ILE A 366 18.82 6.65 3.37
C ILE A 366 20.08 6.93 4.21
N GLY A 367 20.34 8.19 4.48
CA GLY A 367 21.40 8.67 5.35
C GLY A 367 21.16 8.39 6.82
N SER A 368 21.87 9.10 7.68
CA SER A 368 21.87 8.93 9.13
C SER A 368 21.53 10.25 9.82
N ASP A 369 21.60 10.28 11.16
CA ASP A 369 21.45 11.52 11.92
C ASP A 369 22.74 12.39 11.92
N GLN A 370 23.61 12.23 10.93
CA GLN A 370 24.87 12.95 10.78
C GLN A 370 25.05 13.42 9.33
N SER A 371 25.91 14.42 9.12
CA SER A 371 26.35 14.82 7.78
C SER A 371 26.89 13.66 6.96
N ASP A 372 26.18 13.35 5.88
CA ASP A 372 26.43 12.27 4.96
C ASP A 372 26.77 12.79 3.56
N VAL A 373 27.48 11.94 2.80
CA VAL A 373 27.73 12.17 1.37
C VAL A 373 27.18 10.97 0.64
N ILE A 374 26.03 11.16 0.00
CA ILE A 374 25.29 10.10 -0.69
C ILE A 374 25.44 10.32 -2.19
N SER A 375 25.74 9.25 -2.92
CA SER A 375 25.89 9.29 -4.37
C SER A 375 25.07 8.17 -4.99
N GLY A 376 24.14 8.54 -5.86
CA GLY A 376 23.39 7.62 -6.70
C GLY A 376 24.20 7.10 -7.87
N ASP A 377 23.50 6.44 -8.78
CA ASP A 377 24.08 5.80 -9.96
C ASP A 377 23.52 6.36 -11.29
N GLY A 378 23.22 5.48 -12.25
CA GLY A 378 22.66 5.87 -13.55
C GLY A 378 21.20 5.43 -13.75
N GLY A 379 20.58 4.83 -12.73
CA GLY A 379 19.17 4.47 -12.67
C GLY A 379 18.35 5.56 -11.97
N GLN A 380 17.07 5.28 -11.68
CA GLN A 380 16.20 6.21 -10.94
C GLN A 380 16.38 6.02 -9.43
N ASN A 381 17.06 6.97 -8.80
CA ASN A 381 17.48 6.93 -7.41
C ASN A 381 16.44 7.62 -6.51
N LEU A 382 16.33 7.11 -5.28
CA LEU A 382 15.69 7.80 -4.16
C LEU A 382 16.73 7.99 -3.08
N LEU A 383 17.15 9.24 -2.88
CA LEU A 383 18.15 9.61 -1.88
C LEU A 383 17.46 10.41 -0.77
N ALA A 384 17.71 10.08 0.49
CA ALA A 384 17.25 10.86 1.64
C ALA A 384 18.42 11.14 2.58
N GLY A 385 18.72 12.42 2.85
CA GLY A 385 19.80 12.83 3.76
C GLY A 385 19.50 12.48 5.22
N MET A 386 18.25 12.68 5.64
CA MET A 386 17.74 12.50 7.00
C MET A 386 18.10 13.66 7.94
N ALA A 387 19.16 13.59 8.75
CA ALA A 387 19.51 14.73 9.59
C ALA A 387 21.01 14.99 9.60
N GLY A 388 21.39 16.27 9.61
CA GLY A 388 22.78 16.70 9.47
C GLY A 388 22.96 17.49 8.18
N ASP A 389 24.13 18.12 8.02
CA ASP A 389 24.43 18.87 6.79
C ASP A 389 24.89 17.89 5.71
N ASP A 390 24.01 17.51 4.80
CA ASP A 390 24.20 16.43 3.83
C ASP A 390 24.61 16.94 2.44
N THR A 391 25.26 16.05 1.68
CA THR A 391 25.51 16.26 0.26
C THR A 391 24.98 15.09 -0.54
N LEU A 392 23.92 15.33 -1.31
CA LEU A 392 23.25 14.32 -2.12
C LEU A 392 23.56 14.56 -3.60
N SER A 393 24.02 13.53 -4.31
CA SER A 393 24.25 13.60 -5.76
C SER A 393 23.64 12.39 -6.44
N ALA A 394 22.53 12.58 -7.16
CA ALA A 394 21.76 11.45 -7.68
C ALA A 394 22.34 10.84 -8.95
N GLY A 395 22.85 11.68 -9.86
CA GLY A 395 23.71 11.23 -10.96
C GLY A 395 23.01 11.34 -12.30
N GLY A 396 22.49 10.25 -12.83
CA GLY A 396 21.62 10.33 -14.00
C GLY A 396 20.46 9.38 -13.84
N GLY A 397 19.31 9.74 -14.37
CA GLY A 397 18.06 9.07 -14.03
C GLY A 397 16.99 10.13 -13.80
N ASP A 398 15.74 9.72 -13.69
CA ASP A 398 14.72 10.64 -13.17
C ASP A 398 14.71 10.44 -11.63
N ASP A 399 15.47 11.25 -10.90
CA ASP A 399 15.82 10.99 -9.50
C ASP A 399 14.93 11.76 -8.50
N ARG A 400 14.86 11.27 -7.27
CA ARG A 400 14.20 11.93 -6.14
C ARG A 400 15.18 12.13 -4.99
N LEU A 401 15.33 13.38 -4.57
CA LEU A 401 16.25 13.76 -3.50
C LEU A 401 15.47 14.43 -2.38
N ILE A 402 15.50 13.83 -1.20
CA ILE A 402 14.91 14.36 0.03
C ILE A 402 16.05 14.90 0.88
N ASP A 403 15.99 16.19 1.22
CA ASP A 403 16.99 16.86 2.05
C ASP A 403 17.06 16.23 3.45
N GLY A 404 15.97 16.32 4.22
CA GLY A 404 15.98 16.03 5.64
C GLY A 404 16.01 17.31 6.47
N SER A 405 16.76 17.30 7.56
CA SER A 405 17.00 18.49 8.39
C SER A 405 18.49 18.78 8.47
N GLY A 406 18.88 20.05 8.43
CA GLY A 406 20.28 20.46 8.33
C GLY A 406 20.49 21.42 7.16
N GLN A 407 21.74 21.81 6.89
CA GLN A 407 22.05 22.61 5.71
C GLN A 407 22.53 21.73 4.58
N ASP A 408 21.62 21.41 3.66
CA ASP A 408 21.84 20.38 2.65
C ASP A 408 22.25 20.95 1.30
N THR A 409 23.04 20.18 0.56
CA THR A 409 23.41 20.47 -0.82
C THR A 409 23.02 19.32 -1.74
N LEU A 410 22.14 19.61 -2.69
CA LEU A 410 21.53 18.63 -3.58
C LEU A 410 21.99 18.85 -5.02
N PHE A 411 22.38 17.76 -5.69
CA PHE A 411 22.72 17.70 -7.10
C PHE A 411 21.83 16.64 -7.77
N GLY A 412 20.91 17.07 -8.63
CA GLY A 412 20.04 16.15 -9.39
C GLY A 412 20.87 15.41 -10.43
N GLY A 413 21.57 16.17 -11.26
CA GLY A 413 22.41 15.65 -12.32
C GLY A 413 21.70 15.71 -13.66
N ALA A 414 21.48 14.56 -14.30
CA ALA A 414 20.96 14.52 -15.66
C ALA A 414 19.57 13.89 -15.71
N ARG A 415 18.70 14.51 -16.53
CA ARG A 415 17.28 14.22 -16.76
C ARG A 415 16.41 14.94 -15.72
N ALA A 416 15.19 14.48 -15.49
CA ALA A 416 14.18 15.23 -14.75
C ALA A 416 14.18 14.79 -13.29
N ASP A 417 14.73 15.63 -12.43
CA ASP A 417 14.90 15.35 -11.01
C ASP A 417 13.88 16.09 -10.17
N VAL A 418 13.52 15.50 -9.03
CA VAL A 418 12.58 16.09 -8.07
C VAL A 418 13.27 16.27 -6.72
N PHE A 419 13.40 17.53 -6.33
CA PHE A 419 13.97 17.93 -5.03
C PHE A 419 12.84 18.12 -4.02
N ILE A 420 12.78 17.28 -3.00
CA ILE A 420 11.73 17.22 -2.01
C ILE A 420 12.25 17.84 -0.71
N PHE A 421 11.67 18.97 -0.31
CA PHE A 421 12.10 19.73 0.87
C PHE A 421 11.19 19.47 2.06
N VAL A 422 11.82 19.21 3.21
CA VAL A 422 11.14 19.07 4.51
C VAL A 422 11.36 20.34 5.32
N ALA A 423 10.32 20.82 6.00
CA ALA A 423 10.43 22.04 6.80
C ALA A 423 11.26 21.84 8.08
N ASP A 424 12.36 22.59 8.21
CA ASP A 424 13.22 22.60 9.40
C ASP A 424 13.77 24.00 9.78
N GLY A 425 13.63 24.99 8.90
CA GLY A 425 14.08 26.37 9.07
C GLY A 425 15.56 26.60 8.77
N GLU A 426 16.24 25.65 8.13
CA GLU A 426 17.62 25.78 7.71
C GLU A 426 17.73 26.32 6.26
N HIS A 427 18.95 26.31 5.73
CA HIS A 427 19.30 26.97 4.48
C HIS A 427 19.89 25.95 3.50
N ASP A 428 19.05 25.45 2.61
CA ASP A 428 19.45 24.43 1.65
C ASP A 428 19.85 25.01 0.29
N MET A 429 20.49 24.17 -0.52
CA MET A 429 20.93 24.54 -1.86
C MET A 429 20.70 23.42 -2.86
N ILE A 430 19.97 23.73 -3.94
CA ILE A 430 20.06 22.97 -5.20
C ILE A 430 21.22 23.56 -5.99
N ALA A 431 22.19 22.75 -6.36
CA ALA A 431 23.43 23.20 -6.96
C ALA A 431 23.44 23.22 -8.50
N ASP A 432 22.52 22.50 -9.16
CA ASP A 432 22.52 22.24 -10.60
C ASP A 432 21.13 22.21 -11.26
N PHE A 433 20.16 22.98 -10.75
CA PHE A 433 18.78 23.00 -11.24
C PHE A 433 18.67 23.25 -12.76
N GLU A 434 17.99 22.37 -13.48
CA GLU A 434 17.68 22.50 -14.90
C GLU A 434 16.23 23.00 -15.10
N ASN A 435 16.09 24.29 -15.42
CA ASN A 435 14.78 24.92 -15.56
C ASN A 435 13.92 24.29 -16.68
N GLY A 436 12.66 23.97 -16.36
CA GLY A 436 11.73 23.29 -17.27
C GLY A 436 11.98 21.79 -17.46
N THR A 437 12.96 21.23 -16.74
CA THR A 437 13.25 19.78 -16.68
C THR A 437 13.04 19.27 -15.24
N ASP A 438 13.64 19.94 -14.25
CA ASP A 438 13.55 19.59 -12.84
C ASP A 438 12.32 20.18 -12.15
N SER A 439 11.99 19.66 -10.97
CA SER A 439 10.88 20.15 -10.15
C SER A 439 11.25 20.22 -8.67
N ILE A 440 10.64 21.18 -7.97
CA ILE A 440 10.84 21.39 -6.54
C ILE A 440 9.55 21.05 -5.80
N HIS A 441 9.57 20.00 -4.99
CA HIS A 441 8.44 19.56 -4.20
C HIS A 441 8.49 20.16 -2.80
N LEU A 442 7.52 21.02 -2.50
CA LEU A 442 7.37 21.75 -1.24
C LEU A 442 6.13 21.30 -0.45
N GLY A 443 5.61 20.11 -0.74
CA GLY A 443 4.37 19.61 -0.15
C GLY A 443 4.48 19.26 1.33
N GLU A 444 5.68 18.99 1.80
CA GLU A 444 5.96 18.71 3.20
C GLU A 444 6.12 19.99 4.05
N ILE A 445 6.05 21.18 3.44
CA ILE A 445 6.13 22.47 4.15
C ILE A 445 4.74 22.87 4.66
N PRO A 446 4.53 22.93 5.98
CA PRO A 446 3.21 23.25 6.53
C PRO A 446 2.72 24.64 6.08
N MET A 447 1.44 24.71 5.71
CA MET A 447 0.75 25.95 5.31
C MET A 447 1.20 26.57 3.98
N LEU A 448 2.00 25.86 3.18
CA LEU A 448 2.40 26.28 1.84
C LEU A 448 1.57 25.52 0.78
N TYR A 449 0.61 26.21 0.16
CA TYR A 449 -0.37 25.61 -0.76
C TYR A 449 -0.24 26.12 -2.19
N GLY A 450 0.69 27.04 -2.46
CA GLY A 450 0.80 27.61 -3.79
C GLY A 450 1.94 28.59 -3.98
N PHE A 451 2.25 28.76 -5.27
CA PHE A 451 3.37 29.57 -5.76
C PHE A 451 3.27 31.05 -5.36
N ASP A 452 2.07 31.60 -5.21
CA ASP A 452 1.87 33.01 -4.84
C ASP A 452 2.25 33.31 -3.38
N GLN A 453 2.47 32.29 -2.55
CA GLN A 453 2.97 32.42 -1.19
C GLN A 453 4.50 32.57 -1.12
N LEU A 454 5.21 32.22 -2.20
CA LEU A 454 6.66 32.22 -2.25
C LEU A 454 7.24 33.63 -2.46
N THR A 455 8.35 33.91 -1.78
CA THR A 455 9.15 35.11 -2.05
C THR A 455 10.41 34.70 -2.81
N LEU A 456 10.49 35.07 -4.09
CA LEU A 456 11.64 34.82 -4.95
C LEU A 456 12.46 36.10 -5.15
N THR A 457 13.77 36.02 -4.93
CA THR A 457 14.69 37.14 -5.11
C THR A 457 15.97 36.70 -5.84
N PRO A 458 16.51 37.50 -6.77
CA PRO A 458 17.75 37.13 -7.45
C PRO A 458 18.93 37.05 -6.47
N GLN A 459 19.76 36.01 -6.58
CA GLN A 459 20.94 35.80 -5.77
C GLN A 459 22.11 35.27 -6.60
N GLY A 460 23.01 36.16 -7.02
CA GLY A 460 24.17 35.78 -7.84
C GLY A 460 23.71 35.29 -9.22
N ASP A 461 24.10 34.06 -9.57
CA ASP A 461 23.64 33.38 -10.79
C ASP A 461 22.37 32.54 -10.55
N GLY A 462 21.84 32.49 -9.32
CA GLY A 462 20.67 31.73 -8.93
C GLY A 462 19.53 32.57 -8.35
N VAL A 463 18.56 31.88 -7.77
CA VAL A 463 17.37 32.48 -7.12
C VAL A 463 17.29 32.02 -5.68
N HIS A 464 17.07 32.96 -4.78
CA HIS A 464 16.73 32.69 -3.38
C HIS A 464 15.22 32.63 -3.24
N LEU A 465 14.72 31.48 -2.79
CA LEU A 465 13.33 31.22 -2.42
C LEU A 465 13.18 31.32 -0.90
N ALA A 466 12.09 31.93 -0.44
CA ALA A 466 11.74 31.99 0.97
C ALA A 466 10.24 31.82 1.22
N PHE A 467 9.91 31.09 2.29
CA PHE A 467 8.57 31.01 2.86
C PHE A 467 8.65 30.85 4.39
N GLY A 468 8.13 31.83 5.14
CA GLY A 468 8.27 31.80 6.60
C GLY A 468 9.74 31.89 7.02
N ASP A 469 10.20 30.87 7.75
CA ASP A 469 11.60 30.73 8.17
C ASP A 469 12.40 29.80 7.22
N GLU A 470 11.74 29.13 6.26
CA GLU A 470 12.39 28.26 5.27
C GLU A 470 13.06 29.08 4.16
N THR A 471 14.28 28.69 3.79
CA THR A 471 15.00 29.31 2.67
C THR A 471 15.74 28.30 1.81
N LEU A 472 15.69 28.51 0.50
CA LEU A 472 16.34 27.64 -0.48
C LEU A 472 17.10 28.49 -1.51
N LEU A 473 18.37 28.16 -1.74
CA LEU A 473 19.14 28.68 -2.86
C LEU A 473 19.07 27.74 -4.07
N ILE A 474 18.48 28.21 -5.16
CA ILE A 474 18.37 27.47 -6.41
C ILE A 474 19.45 27.98 -7.36
N MET A 475 20.48 27.18 -7.60
CA MET A 475 21.54 27.47 -8.57
C MET A 475 21.28 26.72 -9.86
N PRO A 476 21.46 27.35 -11.05
CA PRO A 476 21.29 26.64 -12.31
C PRO A 476 22.45 25.70 -12.61
N ASP A 477 22.20 24.64 -13.39
CA ASP A 477 23.27 23.82 -14.02
C ASP A 477 24.25 24.70 -14.79
N SER A 478 23.70 25.69 -15.53
CA SER A 478 24.46 26.53 -16.42
C SER A 478 23.87 27.92 -16.58
N GLY A 479 24.73 28.91 -16.77
CA GLY A 479 24.31 30.29 -17.01
C GLY A 479 23.81 30.99 -15.75
N THR A 480 22.69 31.70 -15.88
CA THR A 480 22.04 32.47 -14.81
C THR A 480 20.57 32.13 -14.81
N LEU A 481 20.02 31.79 -13.64
CA LEU A 481 18.60 31.58 -13.41
C LEU A 481 17.97 32.90 -12.93
N GLU A 482 17.04 33.44 -13.71
CA GLU A 482 16.30 34.64 -13.31
C GLU A 482 15.01 34.25 -12.60
N VAL A 483 14.50 35.10 -11.71
CA VAL A 483 13.21 34.86 -11.02
C VAL A 483 12.05 34.66 -12.01
N SER A 484 12.13 35.28 -13.20
CA SER A 484 11.11 35.13 -14.25
C SER A 484 11.13 33.78 -14.95
N ASP A 485 12.20 33.01 -14.78
CA ASP A 485 12.34 31.69 -15.40
C ASP A 485 11.58 30.63 -14.60
N LEU A 486 11.39 30.86 -13.30
CA LEU A 486 10.60 30.03 -12.39
C LEU A 486 9.12 30.40 -12.44
N THR A 487 8.29 29.39 -12.63
CA THR A 487 6.83 29.46 -12.71
C THR A 487 6.20 28.49 -11.72
N ALA A 488 4.87 28.49 -11.62
CA ALA A 488 4.18 27.54 -10.75
C ALA A 488 4.35 26.07 -11.20
N ASP A 489 4.67 25.82 -12.48
CA ASP A 489 4.80 24.48 -13.03
C ASP A 489 6.12 23.80 -12.57
N ASP A 490 7.09 24.59 -12.09
CA ASP A 490 8.35 24.08 -11.55
C ASP A 490 8.23 23.62 -10.08
N PHE A 491 7.05 23.77 -9.47
CA PHE A 491 6.81 23.48 -8.06
C PHE A 491 5.63 22.53 -7.85
N ILE A 492 5.81 21.61 -6.91
CA ILE A 492 4.75 20.72 -6.42
C ILE A 492 4.39 21.17 -5.00
N PHE A 493 3.10 21.34 -4.71
CA PHE A 493 2.59 21.79 -3.41
C PHE A 493 1.70 20.71 -2.78
N GLY A 494 1.58 20.75 -1.45
CA GLY A 494 0.73 19.84 -0.69
C GLY A 494 -0.75 20.19 -0.82
N PHE A 495 -1.61 19.20 -0.60
CA PHE A 495 -3.07 19.27 -0.76
C PHE A 495 -3.80 19.60 0.55
#